data_AF-A0AAV5EP84-F1
#
_entry.id   AF-A0AAV5EP84-F1
#
_cell.length_a   1.000
_cell.length_b   1.000
_cell.length_c   1.000
_cell.angle_alpha   90.00
_cell.angle_beta   90.00
_cell.angle_gamma   90.00
#
_symmetry.space_group_name_H-M   'P 1'
#
loop_
_entity.id
_entity.type
_entity.pdbx_description
1 polymer ?
#
loop_
_entity_poly.entity_id
_entity_poly.type
_entity_poly.pdbx_seq_one_letter_code
_entity_poly.pdbx_strand_id
1 'polypeptide(L)'
;MAAALDLIDDVAAEIFLRLPPDEPEHLIRASLVCKGWFRLLTDPDFLRRYRAFHRAPPLLGYIQRRRVIEGDPDPRLIPTTAVPLTPNPSFRRALDCRHGRVLLHVYGRVLHLLVWDPVTGERKRVSEPPIIWLIYSAAVFCAVSGCDHLNCHDGPFKVAFVATDERDDQVKACVYSSETGAWTTPVILGNGCEAYVRHKQDAMDNGGVLGMFYTPYVQPRRVAVIGDGIYFTLRWGSAIVKYDLGKNCLSMIDPPAHDAYYIALMEMEDSALGFACIQDWNLCLWSRKVGLEGDAEWIQCKVIELEGMIPVDSPDDVAVVVGYAEGVGVIFVATDAGLFSFQLESGRMRKVDEPKVYFSILPYMSFYTPDCGKAIACKVGERHVNIWLEQVQIIRSFKLKWAYHELEKLAKTLQNWKAPVKGDEMKKLVSCILKLRNQANMTPRLGWPTDSVA
;
A
#
# COMPACT_ATOMS: atom_id res chain seq x y z
N MET A 1 37.73 24.68 0.36
CA MET A 1 36.80 24.09 -0.64
C MET A 1 35.97 22.96 -0.07
N ALA A 2 36.53 22.02 0.71
CA ALA A 2 35.79 20.91 1.34
C ALA A 2 34.60 21.37 2.21
N ALA A 3 34.82 22.25 3.19
CA ALA A 3 33.75 22.76 4.07
C ALA A 3 32.62 23.53 3.35
N ALA A 4 32.85 24.01 2.13
CA ALA A 4 31.81 24.65 1.33
C ALA A 4 31.01 23.65 0.49
N LEU A 5 31.59 22.47 0.17
CA LEU A 5 30.89 21.36 -0.47
C LEU A 5 30.01 20.63 0.55
N ASP A 6 30.50 20.43 1.77
CA ASP A 6 29.72 19.81 2.86
C ASP A 6 28.45 20.61 3.17
N LEU A 7 28.56 21.94 3.29
CA LEU A 7 27.39 22.82 3.50
C LEU A 7 26.39 22.80 2.32
N ILE A 8 26.87 22.57 1.09
CA ILE A 8 26.00 22.47 -0.10
C ILE A 8 25.25 21.14 -0.08
N ASP A 9 25.94 20.05 0.27
CA ASP A 9 25.34 18.72 0.38
C ASP A 9 24.31 18.67 1.53
N ASP A 10 24.57 19.36 2.64
CA ASP A 10 23.62 19.49 3.76
C ASP A 10 22.34 20.24 3.34
N VAL A 11 22.45 21.37 2.64
CA VAL A 11 21.29 22.13 2.16
C VAL A 11 20.53 21.35 1.08
N ALA A 12 21.24 20.67 0.18
CA ALA A 12 20.61 19.82 -0.84
C ALA A 12 19.85 18.66 -0.19
N ALA A 13 20.43 18.04 0.84
CA ALA A 13 19.78 16.99 1.61
C ALA A 13 18.47 17.49 2.23
N GLU A 14 18.47 18.68 2.85
CA GLU A 14 17.25 19.26 3.42
C GLU A 14 16.18 19.56 2.35
N ILE A 15 16.57 19.99 1.15
CA ILE A 15 15.63 20.19 0.05
C ILE A 15 15.04 18.85 -0.39
N PHE A 16 15.87 17.84 -0.63
CA PHE A 16 15.40 16.52 -1.08
C PHE A 16 14.56 15.80 -0.02
N LEU A 17 14.84 16.05 1.26
CA LEU A 17 14.06 15.51 2.38
C LEU A 17 12.58 15.89 2.30
N ARG A 18 12.27 17.03 1.67
CA ARG A 18 10.92 17.59 1.59
C ARG A 18 10.21 17.25 0.28
N LEU A 19 10.85 16.51 -0.63
CA LEU A 19 10.21 16.09 -1.86
C LEU A 19 9.10 15.06 -1.56
N PRO A 20 7.89 15.25 -2.14
CA PRO A 20 6.75 14.39 -1.86
C PRO A 20 7.03 12.93 -2.25
N PRO A 21 6.80 11.95 -1.34
CA PRO A 21 7.08 10.55 -1.60
C PRO A 21 6.06 9.92 -2.55
N ASP A 22 4.86 10.49 -2.69
CA ASP A 22 3.83 10.13 -3.65
C ASP A 22 4.15 10.55 -5.10
N GLU A 23 5.20 11.34 -5.29
CA GLU A 23 5.75 11.70 -6.61
C GLU A 23 7.25 11.29 -6.69
N PRO A 24 7.55 9.98 -6.62
CA PRO A 24 8.91 9.48 -6.51
C PRO A 24 9.79 9.83 -7.71
N GLU A 25 9.21 10.20 -8.85
CA GLU A 25 9.93 10.69 -10.03
C GLU A 25 10.83 11.89 -9.71
N HIS A 26 10.48 12.72 -8.71
CA HIS A 26 11.27 13.89 -8.33
C HIS A 26 12.61 13.48 -7.74
N LEU A 27 12.60 12.52 -6.81
CA LEU A 27 13.81 12.00 -6.19
C LEU A 27 14.66 11.21 -7.20
N ILE A 28 14.02 10.42 -8.07
CA ILE A 28 14.69 9.68 -9.14
C ILE A 28 15.35 10.65 -10.13
N ARG A 29 14.63 11.67 -10.62
CA ARG A 29 15.19 12.68 -11.54
C ARG A 29 16.33 13.46 -10.90
N ALA A 30 16.22 13.82 -9.62
CA ALA A 30 17.30 14.48 -8.89
C ALA A 30 18.56 13.60 -8.83
N SER A 31 18.41 12.29 -8.57
CA SER A 31 19.55 11.36 -8.55
C SER A 31 20.30 11.28 -9.89
N LEU A 32 19.66 11.64 -11.00
CA LEU A 32 20.24 11.63 -12.35
C LEU A 32 20.91 12.96 -12.75
N VAL A 33 20.90 13.99 -11.88
CA VAL A 33 21.48 15.31 -12.19
C VAL A 33 23.00 15.28 -12.10
N CYS A 34 23.56 14.77 -11.00
CA CYS A 34 25.01 14.67 -10.80
C CYS A 34 25.38 13.52 -9.86
N LYS A 35 26.66 13.12 -9.87
CA LYS A 35 27.17 12.02 -9.02
C LYS A 35 27.07 12.32 -7.52
N GLY A 36 27.17 13.60 -7.12
CA GLY A 36 27.02 14.01 -5.73
C GLY A 36 25.60 13.75 -5.22
N TRP A 37 24.60 14.22 -5.96
CA TRP A 37 23.19 14.00 -5.64
C TRP A 37 22.82 12.52 -5.71
N PHE A 38 23.33 11.77 -6.69
CA PHE A 38 23.15 10.32 -6.73
C PHE A 38 23.65 9.65 -5.44
N ARG A 39 24.86 9.99 -4.99
CA ARG A 39 25.43 9.44 -3.75
C ARG A 39 24.61 9.82 -2.54
N LEU A 40 24.24 11.09 -2.41
CA LEU A 40 23.39 11.58 -1.31
C LEU A 40 22.03 10.88 -1.28
N LEU A 41 21.36 10.73 -2.43
CA LEU A 41 20.03 10.15 -2.54
C LEU A 41 20.00 8.62 -2.50
N THR A 42 21.17 7.98 -2.54
CA THR A 42 21.33 6.53 -2.32
C THR A 42 22.03 6.22 -1.00
N ASP A 43 22.36 7.26 -0.23
CA ASP A 43 23.00 7.13 1.07
C ASP A 43 22.01 6.56 2.10
N PRO A 44 22.38 5.50 2.83
CA PRO A 44 21.47 4.89 3.81
C PRO A 44 20.99 5.85 4.90
N ASP A 45 21.82 6.81 5.35
CA ASP A 45 21.41 7.76 6.39
C ASP A 45 20.43 8.80 5.83
N PHE A 46 20.63 9.29 4.61
CA PHE A 46 19.63 10.13 3.93
C PHE A 46 18.31 9.39 3.76
N LEU A 47 18.33 8.16 3.26
CA LEU A 47 17.13 7.36 3.02
C LEU A 47 16.36 7.07 4.31
N ARG A 48 17.08 6.75 5.40
CA ARG A 48 16.47 6.58 6.73
C ARG A 48 15.82 7.89 7.19
N ARG A 49 16.49 9.04 7.03
CA ARG A 49 15.91 10.35 7.36
C ARG A 49 14.70 10.66 6.50
N TYR A 50 14.74 10.41 5.20
CA TYR A 50 13.64 10.65 4.26
C TYR A 50 12.39 9.88 4.66
N ARG A 51 12.55 8.57 4.89
CA ARG A 51 11.47 7.70 5.32
C ARG A 51 10.91 8.13 6.69
N ALA A 52 11.78 8.42 7.65
CA ALA A 52 11.37 8.88 8.98
C ALA A 52 10.67 10.26 8.97
N PHE A 53 11.09 11.16 8.07
CA PHE A 53 10.48 12.47 7.88
C PHE A 53 9.04 12.33 7.37
N HIS A 54 8.81 11.44 6.41
CA HIS A 54 7.49 11.23 5.82
C HIS A 54 6.59 10.26 6.61
N ARG A 55 7.17 9.38 7.44
CA ARG A 55 6.52 8.42 8.36
C ARG A 55 5.67 7.33 7.72
N ALA A 56 4.86 7.64 6.71
CA ALA A 56 4.00 6.68 6.02
C ALA A 56 4.51 6.44 4.60
N PRO A 57 4.66 5.18 4.16
CA PRO A 57 4.95 4.88 2.78
C PRO A 57 3.81 5.37 1.85
N PRO A 58 4.13 5.99 0.71
CA PRO A 58 3.14 6.49 -0.23
C PRO A 58 2.42 5.35 -0.96
N LEU A 59 1.21 5.65 -1.46
CA LEU A 59 0.47 4.76 -2.34
C LEU A 59 1.10 4.78 -3.74
N LEU A 60 1.81 3.71 -4.11
CA LEU A 60 2.45 3.58 -5.42
C LEU A 60 1.57 2.90 -6.47
N GLY A 61 0.53 2.20 -6.02
CA GLY A 61 -0.45 1.57 -6.88
C GLY A 61 -1.46 0.76 -6.10
N TYR A 62 -2.32 0.05 -6.80
CA TYR A 62 -3.28 -0.84 -6.17
C TYR A 62 -3.60 -2.04 -7.06
N ILE A 63 -3.97 -3.16 -6.44
CA ILE A 63 -4.43 -4.35 -7.16
C ILE A 63 -5.93 -4.51 -6.94
N GLN A 64 -6.65 -4.79 -8.02
CA GLN A 64 -8.09 -5.01 -7.99
C GLN A 64 -8.39 -6.48 -7.80
N ARG A 65 -9.30 -6.78 -6.87
CA ARG A 65 -9.97 -8.07 -6.79
C ARG A 65 -11.43 -7.85 -7.16
N ARG A 66 -11.87 -8.45 -8.25
CA ARG A 66 -13.23 -8.35 -8.76
C ARG A 66 -14.06 -9.57 -8.38
N ARG A 67 -15.39 -9.44 -8.43
CA ARG A 67 -16.28 -10.61 -8.28
C ARG A 67 -16.15 -11.49 -9.52
N VAL A 68 -16.20 -12.81 -9.31
CA VAL A 68 -15.83 -13.88 -10.26
C VAL A 68 -16.85 -14.06 -11.41
N ILE A 69 -17.28 -12.98 -12.07
CA ILE A 69 -18.21 -13.07 -13.19
C ILE A 69 -17.44 -12.68 -14.46
N GLU A 70 -16.91 -13.71 -15.11
CA GLU A 70 -16.46 -13.82 -16.52
C GLU A 70 -15.49 -12.77 -17.11
N GLY A 71 -14.46 -13.28 -17.80
CA GLY A 71 -13.68 -12.49 -18.77
C GLY A 71 -12.80 -11.37 -18.21
N ASP A 72 -12.47 -11.40 -16.92
CA ASP A 72 -11.66 -10.36 -16.31
C ASP A 72 -10.28 -10.22 -17.00
N PRO A 73 -9.80 -8.98 -17.24
CA PRO A 73 -8.46 -8.77 -17.73
C PRO A 73 -7.46 -9.33 -16.71
N ASP A 74 -6.32 -9.81 -17.20
CA ASP A 74 -5.26 -10.36 -16.36
C ASP A 74 -4.98 -9.43 -15.17
N PRO A 75 -5.10 -9.95 -13.94
CA PRO A 75 -4.97 -9.13 -12.76
C PRO A 75 -3.56 -8.54 -12.72
N ARG A 76 -3.49 -7.25 -12.45
CA ARG A 76 -2.25 -6.48 -12.48
C ARG A 76 -2.26 -5.41 -11.40
N LEU A 77 -1.07 -5.05 -10.95
CA LEU A 77 -0.89 -3.84 -10.17
C LEU A 77 -1.05 -2.64 -11.09
N ILE A 78 -1.95 -1.72 -10.70
CA ILE A 78 -2.20 -0.46 -11.40
C ILE A 78 -1.38 0.63 -10.69
N PRO A 79 -0.33 1.17 -11.32
CA PRO A 79 0.47 2.23 -10.73
C PRO A 79 -0.33 3.52 -10.57
N THR A 80 -0.10 4.24 -9.47
CA THR A 80 -0.61 5.61 -9.24
C THR A 80 0.46 6.67 -9.49
N THR A 81 1.71 6.24 -9.70
CA THR A 81 2.87 7.12 -9.94
C THR A 81 3.46 6.90 -11.33
N ALA A 82 4.20 7.88 -11.84
CA ALA A 82 4.85 7.78 -13.15
C ALA A 82 6.10 6.88 -13.18
N VAL A 83 6.61 6.49 -12.01
CA VAL A 83 7.80 5.64 -11.92
C VAL A 83 7.43 4.18 -12.21
N PRO A 84 8.12 3.50 -13.14
CA PRO A 84 7.78 2.14 -13.51
C PRO A 84 8.11 1.17 -12.38
N LEU A 85 7.15 0.33 -12.02
CA LEU A 85 7.36 -0.84 -11.17
C LEU A 85 7.83 -2.03 -12.00
N THR A 86 8.35 -3.05 -11.34
CA THR A 86 8.79 -4.27 -12.03
C THR A 86 7.61 -5.01 -12.68
N PRO A 87 7.84 -5.77 -13.76
CA PRO A 87 6.78 -6.49 -14.46
C PRO A 87 6.03 -7.45 -13.52
N ASN A 88 4.69 -7.35 -13.56
CA ASN A 88 3.80 -8.23 -12.80
C ASN A 88 4.13 -9.71 -13.12
N PRO A 89 4.25 -10.57 -12.10
CA PRO A 89 4.24 -12.01 -12.34
C PRO A 89 2.86 -12.43 -12.90
N SER A 90 2.79 -13.59 -13.53
CA SER A 90 1.48 -14.18 -13.86
C SER A 90 0.85 -14.73 -12.59
N PHE A 91 -0.33 -14.25 -12.22
CA PHE A 91 -1.03 -14.69 -11.02
C PHE A 91 -2.54 -14.78 -11.22
N ARG A 92 -3.18 -15.68 -10.47
CA ARG A 92 -4.63 -15.90 -10.49
C ARG A 92 -5.35 -14.89 -9.60
N ARG A 93 -4.79 -14.61 -8.42
CA ARG A 93 -5.41 -13.72 -7.43
C ARG A 93 -4.33 -13.09 -6.54
N ALA A 94 -4.39 -11.77 -6.33
CA ALA A 94 -3.62 -11.13 -5.26
C ALA A 94 -4.37 -11.28 -3.94
N LEU A 95 -3.67 -11.58 -2.84
CA LEU A 95 -4.22 -11.89 -1.53
C LEU A 95 -4.08 -10.72 -0.54
N ASP A 96 -2.92 -10.07 -0.48
CA ASP A 96 -2.64 -8.93 0.41
C ASP A 96 -1.50 -8.07 -0.14
N CYS A 97 -1.45 -6.81 0.28
CA CYS A 97 -0.38 -5.85 -0.03
C CYS A 97 0.02 -5.13 1.26
N ARG A 98 1.21 -5.41 1.78
CA ARG A 98 1.67 -4.82 3.06
C ARG A 98 3.18 -4.77 3.14
N HIS A 99 3.69 -3.72 3.80
CA HIS A 99 5.12 -3.50 4.06
C HIS A 99 5.99 -3.65 2.79
N GLY A 100 5.57 -3.04 1.68
CA GLY A 100 6.27 -3.10 0.39
C GLY A 100 6.22 -4.45 -0.34
N ARG A 101 5.43 -5.41 0.13
CA ARG A 101 5.28 -6.74 -0.46
C ARG A 101 3.85 -7.01 -0.90
N VAL A 102 3.71 -7.85 -1.92
CA VAL A 102 2.45 -8.32 -2.48
C VAL A 102 2.42 -9.84 -2.35
N LEU A 103 1.38 -10.36 -1.70
CA LEU A 103 1.11 -11.79 -1.62
C LEU A 103 0.17 -12.20 -2.75
N LEU A 104 0.58 -13.19 -3.54
CA LEU A 104 -0.12 -13.65 -4.73
C LEU A 104 -0.37 -15.15 -4.66
N HIS A 105 -1.52 -15.56 -5.17
CA HIS A 105 -1.78 -16.93 -5.60
C HIS A 105 -1.52 -17.02 -7.10
N VAL A 106 -0.50 -17.79 -7.49
CA VAL A 106 -0.10 -17.97 -8.89
C VAL A 106 -0.79 -19.17 -9.54
N TYR A 107 -0.89 -19.16 -10.87
CA TYR A 107 -1.49 -20.27 -11.62
C TYR A 107 -0.69 -21.57 -11.43
N GLY A 108 -1.38 -22.69 -11.24
CA GLY A 108 -0.79 -24.02 -11.09
C GLY A 108 -1.84 -25.08 -10.80
N ARG A 109 -1.43 -26.36 -10.80
CA ARG A 109 -2.29 -27.49 -10.42
C ARG A 109 -2.52 -27.59 -8.90
N VAL A 110 -1.64 -26.98 -8.12
CA VAL A 110 -1.62 -26.97 -6.64
C VAL A 110 -1.56 -25.51 -6.18
N LEU A 111 -1.98 -25.22 -4.94
CA LEU A 111 -1.87 -23.87 -4.39
C LEU A 111 -0.41 -23.43 -4.33
N HIS A 112 -0.07 -22.41 -5.10
CA HIS A 112 1.25 -21.80 -5.05
C HIS A 112 1.12 -20.35 -4.61
N LEU A 113 1.70 -20.05 -3.45
CA LEU A 113 1.79 -18.70 -2.93
C LEU A 113 3.14 -18.08 -3.31
N LEU A 114 3.10 -16.82 -3.73
CA LEU A 114 4.26 -16.03 -4.12
C LEU A 114 4.23 -14.70 -3.38
N VAL A 115 5.30 -14.38 -2.66
CA VAL A 115 5.56 -13.03 -2.17
C VAL A 115 6.41 -12.33 -3.21
N TRP A 116 5.89 -11.23 -3.74
CA TRP A 116 6.53 -10.40 -4.75
C TRP A 116 6.75 -8.99 -4.21
N ASP A 117 7.90 -8.42 -4.51
CA ASP A 117 8.21 -7.02 -4.29
C ASP A 117 8.16 -6.27 -5.64
N PRO A 118 7.13 -5.43 -5.87
CA PRO A 118 7.01 -4.64 -7.09
C PRO A 118 8.14 -3.65 -7.34
N VAL A 119 8.79 -3.13 -6.30
CA VAL A 119 9.84 -2.10 -6.41
C VAL A 119 11.18 -2.74 -6.79
N THR A 120 11.57 -3.82 -6.12
CA THR A 120 12.86 -4.50 -6.39
C THR A 120 12.75 -5.59 -7.45
N GLY A 121 11.55 -6.15 -7.63
CA GLY A 121 11.30 -7.33 -8.47
C GLY A 121 11.63 -8.65 -7.80
N GLU A 122 12.01 -8.65 -6.52
CA GLU A 122 12.26 -9.88 -5.77
C GLU A 122 11.01 -10.75 -5.65
N ARG A 123 11.22 -12.06 -5.65
CA ARG A 123 10.17 -13.08 -5.67
C ARG A 123 10.56 -14.22 -4.75
N LYS A 124 9.74 -14.51 -3.75
CA LYS A 124 9.95 -15.59 -2.79
C LYS A 124 8.73 -16.51 -2.79
N ARG A 125 8.95 -17.79 -3.10
CA ARG A 125 7.90 -18.82 -3.09
C ARG A 125 7.60 -19.21 -1.65
N VAL A 126 6.34 -19.48 -1.38
CA VAL A 126 5.85 -19.99 -0.10
C VAL A 126 5.27 -21.38 -0.36
N SER A 127 5.64 -22.35 0.48
CA SER A 127 5.12 -23.72 0.39
C SER A 127 3.62 -23.75 0.63
N GLU A 128 2.95 -24.82 0.18
CA GLU A 128 1.52 -24.99 0.39
C GLU A 128 1.17 -25.07 1.89
N PRO A 129 0.14 -24.34 2.36
CA PRO A 129 -0.31 -24.43 3.75
C PRO A 129 -0.92 -25.81 4.05
N PRO A 130 -0.74 -26.34 5.27
CA PRO A 130 -1.28 -27.64 5.68
C PRO A 130 -2.78 -27.59 6.04
N ILE A 131 -3.59 -26.89 5.24
CA ILE A 131 -5.04 -26.77 5.42
C ILE A 131 -5.71 -27.09 4.08
N ILE A 132 -6.72 -27.95 4.09
CA ILE A 132 -7.53 -28.24 2.91
C ILE A 132 -8.61 -27.16 2.86
N TRP A 133 -8.60 -26.33 1.82
CA TRP A 133 -9.38 -25.09 1.81
C TRP A 133 -10.45 -25.12 0.72
N LEU A 134 -11.67 -24.68 1.05
CA LEU A 134 -12.69 -24.32 0.07
C LEU A 134 -12.52 -22.86 -0.36
N ILE A 135 -12.40 -21.98 0.63
CA ILE A 135 -12.14 -20.55 0.46
C ILE A 135 -11.18 -20.06 1.54
N TYR A 136 -10.37 -19.07 1.20
CA TYR A 136 -9.32 -18.56 2.08
C TYR A 136 -9.00 -17.10 1.83
N SER A 137 -8.35 -16.52 2.81
CA SER A 137 -7.62 -15.27 2.72
C SER A 137 -6.26 -15.41 3.40
N ALA A 138 -5.36 -14.49 3.14
CA ALA A 138 -4.05 -14.50 3.74
C ALA A 138 -3.50 -13.09 3.87
N ALA A 139 -2.63 -12.87 4.84
CA ALA A 139 -1.94 -11.61 5.06
C ALA A 139 -0.43 -11.84 5.04
N VAL A 140 0.31 -10.95 4.38
CA VAL A 140 1.78 -10.92 4.45
C VAL A 140 2.21 -9.76 5.34
N PHE A 141 3.23 -9.97 6.17
CA PHE A 141 3.75 -8.91 7.04
C PHE A 141 5.21 -9.14 7.37
N CYS A 142 5.87 -8.07 7.84
CA CYS A 142 7.29 -8.12 8.17
C CYS A 142 7.45 -8.89 9.48
N ALA A 143 8.47 -9.74 9.57
CA ALA A 143 8.73 -10.54 10.75
C ALA A 143 9.79 -9.92 11.69
N VAL A 144 10.39 -8.79 11.29
CA VAL A 144 11.43 -8.13 12.07
C VAL A 144 10.79 -7.42 13.28
N SER A 145 11.20 -7.83 14.49
CA SER A 145 10.72 -7.24 15.74
C SER A 145 11.13 -5.77 15.84
N GLY A 146 10.20 -4.90 16.26
CA GLY A 146 10.45 -3.46 16.40
C GLY A 146 10.71 -2.72 15.09
N CYS A 147 10.35 -3.30 13.95
CA CYS A 147 10.52 -2.67 12.64
C CYS A 147 9.53 -1.50 12.46
N ASP A 148 10.01 -0.38 11.95
CA ASP A 148 9.20 0.80 11.59
C ASP A 148 8.36 0.61 10.32
N HIS A 149 8.55 -0.52 9.65
CA HIS A 149 7.91 -0.92 8.39
C HIS A 149 8.10 0.05 7.21
N LEU A 150 9.07 0.96 7.29
CA LEU A 150 9.34 1.95 6.24
C LEU A 150 10.22 1.40 5.11
N ASN A 151 10.94 0.30 5.35
CA ASN A 151 11.83 -0.32 4.36
C ASN A 151 11.96 -1.85 4.55
N CYS A 152 10.93 -2.60 4.13
CA CYS A 152 10.86 -4.05 4.38
C CYS A 152 11.24 -4.93 3.17
N HIS A 153 11.82 -4.37 2.10
CA HIS A 153 12.00 -5.05 0.81
C HIS A 153 12.69 -6.44 0.90
N ASP A 154 13.80 -6.56 1.64
CA ASP A 154 14.59 -7.82 1.66
C ASP A 154 14.51 -8.61 2.98
N GLY A 155 13.81 -8.07 3.97
CA GLY A 155 13.75 -8.66 5.31
C GLY A 155 12.95 -9.97 5.38
N PRO A 156 13.01 -10.69 6.52
CA PRO A 156 12.12 -11.80 6.77
C PRO A 156 10.66 -11.32 6.85
N PHE A 157 9.77 -12.20 6.43
CA PHE A 157 8.33 -12.03 6.46
C PHE A 157 7.63 -13.27 7.02
N LYS A 158 6.39 -13.07 7.44
CA LYS A 158 5.44 -14.13 7.77
C LYS A 158 4.22 -14.03 6.86
N VAL A 159 3.53 -15.16 6.67
CA VAL A 159 2.23 -15.21 6.00
C VAL A 159 1.24 -15.88 6.93
N ALA A 160 0.21 -15.17 7.35
CA ALA A 160 -0.92 -15.79 8.03
C ALA A 160 -1.93 -16.25 6.97
N PHE A 161 -2.29 -17.52 7.00
CA PHE A 161 -3.24 -18.12 6.09
C PHE A 161 -4.45 -18.57 6.89
N VAL A 162 -5.64 -18.08 6.52
CA VAL A 162 -6.90 -18.42 7.17
C VAL A 162 -7.88 -18.90 6.12
N ALA A 163 -8.47 -20.07 6.36
CA ALA A 163 -9.36 -20.72 5.42
C ALA A 163 -10.57 -21.32 6.11
N THR A 164 -11.66 -21.41 5.38
CA THR A 164 -12.76 -22.32 5.69
C THR A 164 -12.43 -23.67 5.06
N ASP A 165 -12.31 -24.69 5.89
CA ASP A 165 -11.93 -26.02 5.47
C ASP A 165 -13.05 -26.68 4.67
N GLU A 166 -12.68 -27.33 3.56
CA GLU A 166 -13.65 -27.95 2.63
C GLU A 166 -14.37 -29.16 3.24
N ARG A 167 -13.76 -29.84 4.21
CA ARG A 167 -14.26 -31.12 4.73
C ARG A 167 -15.20 -30.95 5.91
N ASP A 168 -14.90 -30.01 6.79
CA ASP A 168 -15.61 -29.82 8.06
C ASP A 168 -16.23 -28.43 8.23
N ASP A 169 -16.10 -27.55 7.22
CA ASP A 169 -16.62 -26.19 7.22
C ASP A 169 -16.07 -25.31 8.36
N GLN A 170 -14.99 -25.73 9.03
CA GLN A 170 -14.41 -24.98 10.14
C GLN A 170 -13.41 -23.94 9.65
N VAL A 171 -13.35 -22.80 10.35
CA VAL A 171 -12.31 -21.80 10.09
C VAL A 171 -11.02 -22.25 10.75
N LYS A 172 -9.96 -22.39 9.95
CA LYS A 172 -8.63 -22.80 10.38
C LYS A 172 -7.59 -21.76 9.99
N ALA A 173 -6.54 -21.65 10.79
CA ALA A 173 -5.45 -20.72 10.54
C ALA A 173 -4.08 -21.36 10.78
N CYS A 174 -3.09 -20.97 9.99
CA CYS A 174 -1.69 -21.30 10.22
C CYS A 174 -0.80 -20.15 9.74
N VAL A 175 0.45 -20.13 10.20
CA VAL A 175 1.41 -19.07 9.85
C VAL A 175 2.67 -19.69 9.27
N TYR A 176 3.08 -19.17 8.12
CA TYR A 176 4.37 -19.45 7.50
C TYR A 176 5.41 -18.47 8.02
N SER A 177 6.62 -18.95 8.28
CA SER A 177 7.81 -18.11 8.49
C SER A 177 8.80 -18.28 7.35
N SER A 178 9.22 -17.17 6.74
CA SER A 178 10.27 -17.20 5.71
C SER A 178 11.65 -17.55 6.24
N GLU A 179 11.89 -17.42 7.55
CA GLU A 179 13.18 -17.78 8.16
C GLU A 179 13.33 -19.29 8.33
N THR A 180 12.25 -19.97 8.72
CA THR A 180 12.25 -21.43 8.91
C THR A 180 11.81 -22.18 7.65
N GLY A 181 11.14 -21.49 6.72
CA GLY A 181 10.52 -22.11 5.55
C GLY A 181 9.35 -23.05 5.89
N ALA A 182 8.78 -22.93 7.10
CA ALA A 182 7.80 -23.87 7.62
C ALA A 182 6.50 -23.18 8.07
N TRP A 183 5.41 -23.94 8.03
CA TRP A 183 4.11 -23.56 8.58
C TRP A 183 3.98 -24.03 10.04
N THR A 184 3.28 -23.26 10.85
CA THR A 184 2.82 -23.72 12.16
C THR A 184 1.73 -24.78 12.03
N THR A 185 1.52 -25.57 13.08
CA THR A 185 0.37 -26.46 13.17
C THR A 185 -0.93 -25.65 13.06
N PRO A 186 -1.87 -26.04 12.18
CA PRO A 186 -3.14 -25.37 12.07
C PRO A 186 -3.89 -25.30 13.39
N VAL A 187 -4.47 -24.15 13.66
CA VAL A 187 -5.39 -23.94 14.77
C VAL A 187 -6.80 -23.75 14.22
N ILE A 188 -7.78 -24.15 15.00
CA ILE A 188 -9.18 -24.22 14.58
C ILE A 188 -9.97 -23.23 15.42
N LEU A 189 -10.86 -22.47 14.78
CA LEU A 189 -11.92 -21.75 15.47
C LEU A 189 -12.96 -22.78 15.92
N GLY A 190 -12.69 -23.40 17.07
CA GLY A 190 -13.47 -24.53 17.56
C GLY A 190 -14.85 -24.14 18.08
N ASN A 191 -15.71 -25.15 18.28
CA ASN A 191 -17.08 -25.02 18.81
C ASN A 191 -17.16 -24.43 20.24
N GLY A 192 -16.02 -24.24 20.92
CA GLY A 192 -15.96 -23.50 22.19
C GLY A 192 -16.15 -21.98 22.02
N CYS A 193 -16.16 -21.48 20.79
CA CYS A 193 -16.56 -20.10 20.50
C CYS A 193 -18.08 -20.04 20.34
N GLU A 194 -18.79 -19.71 21.42
CA GLU A 194 -20.25 -19.57 21.42
C GLU A 194 -20.75 -18.58 20.35
N ALA A 195 -19.99 -17.52 20.09
CA ALA A 195 -20.29 -16.58 19.00
C ALA A 195 -20.26 -17.27 17.63
N TYR A 196 -19.23 -18.08 17.33
CA TYR A 196 -19.15 -18.79 16.06
C TYR A 196 -20.27 -19.81 15.89
N VAL A 197 -20.60 -20.54 16.96
CA VAL A 197 -21.71 -21.52 16.95
C VAL A 197 -23.05 -20.81 16.71
N ARG A 198 -23.31 -19.69 17.39
CA ARG A 198 -24.51 -18.86 17.14
C ARG A 198 -24.56 -18.39 15.68
N HIS A 199 -23.50 -17.78 15.17
CA HIS A 199 -23.45 -17.32 13.77
C HIS A 199 -23.68 -18.46 12.76
N LYS A 200 -23.13 -19.65 13.02
CA LYS A 200 -23.37 -20.84 12.18
C LYS A 200 -24.83 -21.29 12.26
N GLN A 201 -25.44 -21.28 13.44
CA GLN A 201 -26.83 -21.65 13.63
C GLN A 201 -27.78 -20.63 12.97
N ASP A 202 -27.57 -19.33 13.20
CA ASP A 202 -28.34 -18.24 12.59
C ASP A 202 -28.29 -18.32 11.06
N ALA A 203 -27.13 -18.64 10.48
CA ALA A 203 -26.98 -18.80 9.05
C ALA A 203 -27.75 -20.02 8.50
N MET A 204 -27.82 -21.11 9.26
CA MET A 204 -28.57 -22.32 8.88
C MET A 204 -30.09 -22.10 9.00
N ASP A 205 -30.53 -21.40 10.06
CA ASP A 205 -31.94 -21.12 10.31
C ASP A 205 -32.52 -20.13 9.27
N ASN A 206 -31.74 -19.13 8.85
CA ASN A 206 -32.13 -18.18 7.81
C ASN A 206 -31.94 -18.71 6.37
N GLY A 207 -31.21 -19.81 6.18
CA GLY A 207 -30.79 -20.33 4.86
C GLY A 207 -31.73 -21.33 4.19
N GLY A 208 -32.74 -21.86 4.88
CA GLY A 208 -33.70 -22.83 4.33
C GLY A 208 -33.05 -24.02 3.61
N VAL A 209 -33.62 -24.48 2.49
CA VAL A 209 -33.11 -25.61 1.66
C VAL A 209 -31.71 -25.33 1.06
N LEU A 210 -31.25 -24.07 1.05
CA LEU A 210 -29.95 -23.64 0.53
C LEU A 210 -28.87 -23.50 1.62
N GLY A 211 -29.13 -23.90 2.87
CA GLY A 211 -28.25 -23.67 4.04
C GLY A 211 -26.76 -24.04 3.83
N MET A 212 -26.44 -25.02 3.00
CA MET A 212 -25.06 -25.36 2.65
C MET A 212 -24.28 -24.24 1.91
N PHE A 213 -24.97 -23.35 1.19
CA PHE A 213 -24.36 -22.16 0.55
C PHE A 213 -24.28 -20.94 1.50
N TYR A 214 -24.79 -21.08 2.73
CA TYR A 214 -24.88 -20.04 3.75
C TYR A 214 -23.87 -20.22 4.89
N THR A 215 -23.06 -21.28 4.88
CA THR A 215 -21.99 -21.47 5.87
C THR A 215 -21.09 -20.23 5.96
N PRO A 216 -20.87 -19.67 7.17
CA PRO A 216 -20.00 -18.51 7.34
C PRO A 216 -18.57 -18.88 6.93
N TYR A 217 -18.06 -18.19 5.91
CA TYR A 217 -16.75 -18.48 5.34
C TYR A 217 -15.84 -17.27 5.28
N VAL A 218 -14.54 -17.50 5.29
CA VAL A 218 -13.53 -16.43 5.24
C VAL A 218 -13.64 -15.67 3.93
N GLN A 219 -13.87 -14.37 4.01
CA GLN A 219 -13.93 -13.54 2.83
C GLN A 219 -12.53 -13.23 2.32
N PRO A 220 -12.31 -13.33 1.00
CA PRO A 220 -11.07 -12.95 0.35
C PRO A 220 -11.03 -11.41 0.20
N ARG A 221 -11.12 -10.65 1.29
CA ARG A 221 -11.00 -9.17 1.34
C ARG A 221 -9.65 -8.74 1.94
N ARG A 222 -9.32 -7.45 1.80
CA ARG A 222 -8.18 -6.85 2.52
C ARG A 222 -8.33 -7.11 4.02
N VAL A 223 -7.22 -7.53 4.63
CA VAL A 223 -7.10 -7.91 6.03
C VAL A 223 -6.59 -6.71 6.84
N ALA A 224 -6.92 -6.61 8.13
CA ALA A 224 -6.23 -5.68 9.03
C ALA A 224 -5.20 -6.44 9.89
N VAL A 225 -4.02 -5.85 10.08
CA VAL A 225 -2.97 -6.38 10.97
C VAL A 225 -2.63 -5.25 11.94
N ILE A 226 -2.82 -5.49 13.23
CA ILE A 226 -2.62 -4.50 14.30
C ILE A 226 -1.91 -5.18 15.46
N GLY A 227 -0.67 -4.80 15.70
CA GLY A 227 0.23 -5.52 16.62
C GLY A 227 0.29 -7.01 16.25
N ASP A 228 0.01 -7.87 17.23
CA ASP A 228 -0.03 -9.32 17.05
C ASP A 228 -1.39 -9.86 16.57
N GLY A 229 -2.38 -8.99 16.36
CA GLY A 229 -3.72 -9.37 15.91
C GLY A 229 -3.88 -9.25 14.39
N ILE A 230 -4.40 -10.30 13.75
CA ILE A 230 -4.75 -10.30 12.32
C ILE A 230 -6.24 -10.55 12.18
N TYR A 231 -6.95 -9.67 11.50
CA TYR A 231 -8.41 -9.61 11.49
C TYR A 231 -8.97 -9.85 10.09
N PHE A 232 -9.74 -10.91 9.96
CA PHE A 232 -10.37 -11.37 8.73
C PHE A 232 -11.89 -11.23 8.83
N THR A 233 -12.55 -10.90 7.73
CA THR A 233 -14.01 -10.83 7.69
C THR A 233 -14.60 -12.17 7.26
N LEU A 234 -15.68 -12.60 7.90
CA LEU A 234 -16.51 -13.73 7.47
C LEU A 234 -17.67 -13.23 6.61
N ARG A 235 -18.15 -14.11 5.74
CA ARG A 235 -19.36 -13.88 4.95
C ARG A 235 -20.58 -14.13 5.84
N TRP A 236 -21.61 -13.31 5.64
CA TRP A 236 -22.83 -13.21 6.46
C TRP A 236 -22.58 -12.59 7.84
N GLY A 237 -23.33 -11.53 8.15
CA GLY A 237 -23.23 -10.81 9.40
C GLY A 237 -21.90 -10.09 9.64
N SER A 238 -20.99 -10.00 8.66
CA SER A 238 -19.70 -9.29 8.74
C SER A 238 -18.88 -9.55 10.01
N ALA A 239 -19.04 -10.74 10.60
CA ALA A 239 -18.30 -11.18 11.76
C ALA A 239 -16.80 -11.21 11.48
N ILE A 240 -16.01 -10.95 12.51
CA ILE A 240 -14.56 -10.80 12.36
C ILE A 240 -13.86 -11.94 13.08
N VAL A 241 -13.00 -12.64 12.37
CA VAL A 241 -12.09 -13.63 12.96
C VAL A 241 -10.76 -12.95 13.23
N LYS A 242 -10.37 -12.93 14.50
CA LYS A 242 -9.04 -12.53 14.93
C LYS A 242 -8.17 -13.77 15.05
N TYR A 243 -7.03 -13.76 14.37
CA TYR A 243 -5.91 -14.64 14.66
C TYR A 243 -4.90 -13.89 15.52
N ASP A 244 -4.58 -14.43 16.69
CA ASP A 244 -3.61 -13.87 17.63
C ASP A 244 -2.26 -14.57 17.44
N LEU A 245 -1.25 -13.84 16.94
CA LEU A 245 0.07 -14.38 16.64
C LEU A 245 0.80 -14.86 17.89
N GLY A 246 0.68 -14.13 19.00
CA GLY A 246 1.38 -14.44 20.25
C GLY A 246 0.81 -15.68 20.94
N LYS A 247 -0.51 -15.81 20.94
CA LYS A 247 -1.21 -16.96 21.55
C LYS A 247 -1.38 -18.14 20.60
N ASN A 248 -1.16 -17.94 19.31
CA ASN A 248 -1.46 -18.89 18.24
C ASN A 248 -2.88 -19.47 18.38
N CYS A 249 -3.89 -18.59 18.40
CA CYS A 249 -5.29 -19.01 18.52
C CYS A 249 -6.21 -18.13 17.69
N LEU A 250 -7.43 -18.63 17.45
CA LEU A 250 -8.49 -17.91 16.77
C LEU A 250 -9.56 -17.49 17.77
N SER A 251 -10.08 -16.29 17.61
CA SER A 251 -11.25 -15.79 18.33
C SER A 251 -12.18 -15.05 17.37
N MET A 252 -13.43 -14.86 17.78
CA MET A 252 -14.41 -14.10 17.02
C MET A 252 -14.72 -12.77 17.69
N ILE A 253 -15.01 -11.78 16.85
CA ILE A 253 -15.48 -10.46 17.24
C ILE A 253 -16.76 -10.20 16.45
N ASP A 254 -17.84 -9.91 17.17
CA ASP A 254 -19.08 -9.43 16.55
C ASP A 254 -18.86 -8.02 15.97
N PRO A 255 -19.42 -7.71 14.80
CA PRO A 255 -19.31 -6.37 14.21
C PRO A 255 -20.15 -5.35 14.99
N PRO A 256 -20.08 -4.05 14.64
CA PRO A 256 -21.14 -3.12 15.00
C PRO A 256 -22.51 -3.65 14.55
N ALA A 257 -23.60 -3.32 15.26
CA ALA A 257 -24.96 -3.84 15.04
C ALA A 257 -25.63 -3.32 13.73
N HIS A 258 -24.95 -3.45 12.59
CA HIS A 258 -25.36 -2.96 11.29
C HIS A 258 -25.16 -4.07 10.25
N ASP A 259 -26.17 -4.30 9.41
CA ASP A 259 -26.11 -5.30 8.33
C ASP A 259 -25.35 -4.73 7.11
N ALA A 260 -24.06 -4.48 7.29
CA ALA A 260 -23.19 -3.95 6.24
C ALA A 260 -22.36 -5.08 5.62
N TYR A 261 -22.64 -5.47 4.38
CA TYR A 261 -21.91 -6.54 3.67
C TYR A 261 -20.53 -6.09 3.14
N TYR A 262 -20.42 -4.83 2.73
CA TYR A 262 -19.19 -4.28 2.13
C TYR A 262 -18.49 -3.34 3.08
N ILE A 263 -17.48 -3.89 3.72
CA ILE A 263 -16.72 -3.20 4.75
C ILE A 263 -15.22 -3.18 4.42
N ALA A 264 -14.51 -2.31 5.11
CA ALA A 264 -13.07 -2.40 5.28
C ALA A 264 -12.72 -2.43 6.77
N LEU A 265 -11.88 -3.37 7.15
CA LEU A 265 -11.18 -3.32 8.43
C LEU A 265 -9.97 -2.40 8.27
N MET A 266 -9.68 -1.62 9.30
CA MET A 266 -8.58 -0.65 9.29
C MET A 266 -7.94 -0.55 10.67
N GLU A 267 -6.72 -0.02 10.72
CA GLU A 267 -6.10 0.42 11.96
C GLU A 267 -6.52 1.88 12.23
N MET A 268 -6.94 2.16 13.46
CA MET A 268 -7.25 3.51 13.92
C MET A 268 -5.99 4.20 14.46
N GLU A 269 -6.02 5.53 14.62
CA GLU A 269 -4.87 6.32 15.12
C GLU A 269 -4.38 5.88 16.51
N ASP A 270 -5.27 5.33 17.34
CA ASP A 270 -4.98 4.78 18.66
C ASP A 270 -4.57 3.29 18.61
N SER A 271 -4.23 2.77 17.42
CA SER A 271 -3.97 1.35 17.15
C SER A 271 -5.12 0.43 17.59
N ALA A 272 -6.35 0.97 17.65
CA ALA A 272 -7.55 0.17 17.81
C ALA A 272 -7.99 -0.44 16.47
N LEU A 273 -8.76 -1.52 16.55
CA LEU A 273 -9.41 -2.09 15.37
C LEU A 273 -10.53 -1.17 14.88
N GLY A 274 -10.43 -0.75 13.64
CA GLY A 274 -11.41 0.07 12.94
C GLY A 274 -12.29 -0.73 11.99
N PHE A 275 -13.50 -0.23 11.79
CA PHE A 275 -14.49 -0.80 10.88
C PHE A 275 -15.15 0.33 10.09
N ALA A 276 -15.02 0.28 8.77
CA ALA A 276 -15.59 1.26 7.85
C ALA A 276 -16.67 0.61 6.98
N CYS A 277 -17.85 1.20 6.95
CA CYS A 277 -18.95 0.80 6.10
C CYS A 277 -19.68 2.04 5.54
N ILE A 278 -20.49 1.84 4.49
CA ILE A 278 -21.40 2.87 4.01
C ILE A 278 -22.83 2.42 4.28
N GLN A 279 -23.64 3.34 4.78
CA GLN A 279 -25.07 3.16 4.99
C GLN A 279 -25.77 4.45 4.55
N ASP A 280 -26.78 4.33 3.69
CA ASP A 280 -27.57 5.49 3.24
C ASP A 280 -26.69 6.66 2.79
N TRP A 281 -25.68 6.38 1.96
CA TRP A 281 -24.67 7.35 1.49
C TRP A 281 -23.82 8.01 2.57
N ASN A 282 -23.85 7.52 3.80
CA ASN A 282 -22.98 7.94 4.90
C ASN A 282 -21.85 6.94 5.11
N LEU A 283 -20.61 7.40 5.00
CA LEU A 283 -19.43 6.65 5.39
C LEU A 283 -19.29 6.69 6.92
N CYS A 284 -19.57 5.55 7.56
CA CYS A 284 -19.52 5.36 8.99
C CYS A 284 -18.21 4.67 9.40
N LEU A 285 -17.46 5.33 10.28
CA LEU A 285 -16.22 4.81 10.84
C LEU A 285 -16.43 4.47 12.32
N TRP A 286 -16.10 3.23 12.68
CA TRP A 286 -16.22 2.69 14.02
C TRP A 286 -14.83 2.30 14.54
N SER A 287 -14.60 2.47 15.84
CA SER A 287 -13.40 2.01 16.54
C SER A 287 -13.80 1.05 17.65
N ARG A 288 -13.08 -0.06 17.79
CA ARG A 288 -13.28 -1.03 18.87
C ARG A 288 -12.42 -0.67 20.06
N LYS A 289 -13.03 -0.07 21.08
CA LYS A 289 -12.35 0.43 22.28
C LYS A 289 -12.67 -0.42 23.49
N VAL A 290 -11.72 -0.54 24.41
CA VAL A 290 -11.96 -1.19 25.70
C VAL A 290 -12.77 -0.23 26.57
N GLY A 291 -13.95 -0.65 26.97
CA GLY A 291 -14.84 0.09 27.88
C GLY A 291 -14.31 0.11 29.31
N LEU A 292 -14.98 0.88 30.17
CA LEU A 292 -14.61 1.04 31.58
C LEU A 292 -14.72 -0.27 32.38
N GLU A 293 -15.61 -1.17 31.95
CA GLU A 293 -15.83 -2.48 32.56
C GLU A 293 -14.84 -3.55 32.06
N GLY A 294 -13.94 -3.19 31.12
CA GLY A 294 -12.92 -4.08 30.57
C GLY A 294 -13.33 -4.81 29.29
N ASP A 295 -14.62 -4.77 28.92
CA ASP A 295 -15.12 -5.36 27.68
C ASP A 295 -14.93 -4.40 26.49
N ALA A 296 -14.58 -4.97 25.32
CA ALA A 296 -14.33 -4.18 24.12
C ALA A 296 -15.62 -3.93 23.33
N GLU A 297 -15.96 -2.67 23.12
CA GLU A 297 -17.18 -2.22 22.45
C GLU A 297 -16.87 -1.42 21.18
N TRP A 298 -17.82 -1.42 20.24
CA TRP A 298 -17.74 -0.60 19.02
C TRP A 298 -18.32 0.78 19.28
N ILE A 299 -17.53 1.81 19.00
CA ILE A 299 -17.92 3.21 19.14
C ILE A 299 -17.88 3.86 17.76
N GLN A 300 -19.00 4.44 17.33
CA GLN A 300 -19.03 5.23 16.09
C GLN A 300 -18.23 6.51 16.30
N CYS A 301 -17.14 6.64 15.56
CA CYS A 301 -16.18 7.73 15.75
C CYS A 301 -16.43 8.88 14.78
N LYS A 302 -16.87 8.58 13.56
CA LYS A 302 -17.07 9.58 12.50
C LYS A 302 -18.15 9.12 11.53
N VAL A 303 -18.95 10.08 11.07
CA VAL A 303 -19.92 9.91 9.98
C VAL A 303 -19.61 10.99 8.95
N ILE A 304 -19.54 10.60 7.68
CA ILE A 304 -19.25 11.50 6.57
C ILE A 304 -20.29 11.28 5.49
N GLU A 305 -21.03 12.33 5.18
CA GLU A 305 -22.01 12.35 4.09
C GLU A 305 -21.27 12.34 2.74
N LEU A 306 -21.55 11.33 1.90
CA LEU A 306 -20.98 11.21 0.56
C LEU A 306 -21.90 11.80 -0.52
N GLU A 307 -23.13 12.16 -0.15
CA GLU A 307 -24.10 12.76 -1.05
C GLU A 307 -23.53 14.06 -1.65
N GLY A 308 -23.67 14.22 -2.97
CA GLY A 308 -23.10 15.35 -3.72
C GLY A 308 -21.58 15.33 -3.92
N MET A 309 -20.82 14.43 -3.26
CA MET A 309 -19.38 14.24 -3.53
C MET A 309 -19.12 13.26 -4.68
N ILE A 310 -20.05 12.35 -4.91
CA ILE A 310 -20.02 11.34 -5.95
C ILE A 310 -21.18 11.61 -6.91
N PRO A 311 -20.98 11.52 -8.24
CA PRO A 311 -22.09 11.53 -9.17
C PRO A 311 -23.05 10.38 -8.85
N VAL A 312 -24.33 10.73 -8.65
CA VAL A 312 -25.42 9.77 -8.51
C VAL A 312 -26.19 9.82 -9.82
N ASP A 313 -26.14 8.73 -10.58
CA ASP A 313 -26.80 8.60 -11.87
C ASP A 313 -28.20 7.96 -11.73
N SER A 314 -28.43 7.19 -10.65
CA SER A 314 -29.71 6.54 -10.33
C SER A 314 -30.05 6.64 -8.84
N PRO A 315 -31.33 6.74 -8.45
CA PRO A 315 -31.75 6.60 -7.05
C PRO A 315 -31.44 5.21 -6.46
N ASP A 316 -31.19 4.20 -7.29
CA ASP A 316 -30.78 2.86 -6.88
C ASP A 316 -29.26 2.70 -6.75
N ASP A 317 -28.48 3.74 -7.02
CA ASP A 317 -27.01 3.68 -6.94
C ASP A 317 -26.60 3.35 -5.50
N VAL A 318 -25.66 2.40 -5.36
CA VAL A 318 -25.14 1.98 -4.06
C VAL A 318 -23.65 2.29 -3.98
N ALA A 319 -23.26 3.01 -2.92
CA ALA A 319 -21.86 3.20 -2.59
C ALA A 319 -21.39 2.14 -1.58
N VAL A 320 -20.27 1.48 -1.89
CA VAL A 320 -19.72 0.40 -1.05
C VAL A 320 -18.24 0.58 -0.75
N VAL A 321 -17.82 0.27 0.48
CA VAL A 321 -16.40 0.30 0.86
C VAL A 321 -15.71 -0.96 0.34
N VAL A 322 -14.60 -0.78 -0.38
CA VAL A 322 -13.85 -1.89 -1.02
C VAL A 322 -12.39 -1.98 -0.60
N GLY A 323 -11.86 -0.99 0.12
CA GLY A 323 -10.50 -1.07 0.65
C GLY A 323 -10.11 0.14 1.48
N TYR A 324 -8.99 0.00 2.18
CA TYR A 324 -8.35 1.05 2.97
C TYR A 324 -6.85 1.01 2.73
N ALA A 325 -6.18 2.15 2.63
CA ALA A 325 -4.73 2.26 2.52
C ALA A 325 -4.15 2.71 3.87
N GLU A 326 -3.48 1.79 4.56
CA GLU A 326 -2.91 1.99 5.90
C GLU A 326 -1.87 3.13 5.92
N GLY A 327 -1.85 3.92 6.98
CA GLY A 327 -0.87 5.00 7.18
C GLY A 327 -1.10 6.28 6.37
N VAL A 328 -1.84 6.22 5.24
CA VAL A 328 -2.17 7.41 4.43
C VAL A 328 -3.64 7.82 4.51
N GLY A 329 -4.49 7.08 5.24
CA GLY A 329 -5.86 7.50 5.52
C GLY A 329 -6.79 7.56 4.29
N VAL A 330 -6.54 6.72 3.28
CA VAL A 330 -7.37 6.67 2.06
C VAL A 330 -8.34 5.49 2.13
N ILE A 331 -9.63 5.75 1.94
CA ILE A 331 -10.67 4.73 1.77
C ILE A 331 -11.02 4.64 0.28
N PHE A 332 -11.20 3.41 -0.21
CA PHE A 332 -11.68 3.15 -1.56
C PHE A 332 -13.18 2.84 -1.52
N VAL A 333 -13.94 3.60 -2.30
CA VAL A 333 -15.39 3.48 -2.44
C VAL A 333 -15.71 3.14 -3.88
N ALA A 334 -16.47 2.08 -4.09
CA ALA A 334 -17.01 1.73 -5.40
C ALA A 334 -18.47 2.15 -5.50
N THR A 335 -18.84 2.73 -6.63
CA THR A 335 -20.21 3.06 -7.02
C THR A 335 -20.44 2.67 -8.48
N ASP A 336 -21.67 2.83 -8.96
CA ASP A 336 -22.00 2.62 -10.37
C ASP A 336 -21.35 3.66 -11.30
N ALA A 337 -20.90 4.80 -10.77
CA ALA A 337 -20.12 5.81 -11.49
C ALA A 337 -18.61 5.52 -11.57
N GLY A 338 -18.10 4.59 -10.75
CA GLY A 338 -16.68 4.17 -10.77
C GLY A 338 -16.08 3.81 -9.42
N LEU A 339 -14.75 3.64 -9.43
CA LEU A 339 -13.96 3.53 -8.20
C LEU A 339 -13.44 4.90 -7.81
N PHE A 340 -13.58 5.24 -6.53
CA PHE A 340 -13.15 6.50 -5.97
C PHE A 340 -12.23 6.30 -4.77
N SER A 341 -11.27 7.19 -4.60
CA SER A 341 -10.45 7.32 -3.39
C SER A 341 -10.93 8.51 -2.56
N PHE A 342 -11.18 8.29 -1.28
CA PHE A 342 -11.58 9.29 -0.31
C PHE A 342 -10.48 9.49 0.73
N GLN A 343 -9.93 10.71 0.83
CA GLN A 343 -8.89 11.07 1.80
C GLN A 343 -9.54 11.54 3.11
N LEU A 344 -9.43 10.75 4.18
CA LEU A 344 -10.15 10.97 5.45
C LEU A 344 -9.89 12.31 6.13
N GLU A 345 -8.67 12.82 6.05
CA GLU A 345 -8.25 14.07 6.69
C GLU A 345 -8.73 15.31 5.92
N SER A 346 -8.59 15.28 4.59
CA SER A 346 -8.90 16.44 3.74
C SER A 346 -10.35 16.45 3.23
N GLY A 347 -11.07 15.34 3.38
CA GLY A 347 -12.42 15.15 2.82
C GLY A 347 -12.45 15.14 1.29
N ARG A 348 -11.30 14.99 0.62
CA ARG A 348 -11.22 15.03 -0.84
C ARG A 348 -11.57 13.68 -1.45
N MET A 349 -12.49 13.71 -2.42
CA MET A 349 -12.90 12.59 -3.23
C MET A 349 -12.29 12.69 -4.64
N ARG A 350 -11.82 11.56 -5.18
CA ARG A 350 -11.26 11.50 -6.54
C ARG A 350 -11.65 10.19 -7.23
N LYS A 351 -12.13 10.24 -8.47
CA LYS A 351 -12.32 9.05 -9.31
C LYS A 351 -10.94 8.49 -9.72
N VAL A 352 -10.74 7.19 -9.52
CA VAL A 352 -9.47 6.49 -9.77
C VAL A 352 -9.58 5.34 -10.78
N ASP A 353 -10.79 4.83 -11.04
CA ASP A 353 -11.05 3.88 -12.13
C ASP A 353 -12.54 3.91 -12.55
N GLU A 354 -12.83 3.28 -13.68
CA GLU A 354 -14.17 3.17 -14.28
C GLU A 354 -15.11 2.22 -13.52
N PRO A 355 -16.43 2.29 -13.79
CA PRO A 355 -17.43 1.39 -13.20
C PRO A 355 -17.13 -0.08 -13.45
N LYS A 356 -16.94 -0.85 -12.37
CA LYS A 356 -16.75 -2.31 -12.39
C LYS A 356 -17.18 -2.91 -11.06
N VAL A 357 -17.31 -4.23 -11.00
CA VAL A 357 -17.67 -4.95 -9.77
C VAL A 357 -16.43 -5.19 -8.90
N TYR A 358 -16.06 -4.19 -8.11
CA TYR A 358 -14.93 -4.27 -7.18
C TYR A 358 -15.31 -5.05 -5.93
N PHE A 359 -14.69 -6.22 -5.73
CA PHE A 359 -14.85 -6.97 -4.49
C PHE A 359 -13.94 -6.43 -3.38
N SER A 360 -12.66 -6.20 -3.70
CA SER A 360 -11.71 -5.60 -2.78
C SER A 360 -10.57 -4.91 -3.54
N ILE A 361 -10.06 -3.80 -3.00
CA ILE A 361 -8.86 -3.13 -3.48
C ILE A 361 -7.72 -3.41 -2.49
N LEU A 362 -6.56 -3.77 -3.03
CA LEU A 362 -5.33 -3.99 -2.27
C LEU A 362 -4.31 -2.87 -2.58
N PRO A 363 -4.36 -1.75 -1.84
CA PRO A 363 -3.37 -0.68 -1.93
C PRO A 363 -1.95 -1.18 -1.71
N TYR A 364 -1.06 -0.94 -2.67
CA TYR A 364 0.36 -1.21 -2.59
C TYR A 364 1.10 0.05 -2.17
N MET A 365 1.76 -0.02 -1.01
CA MET A 365 2.43 1.13 -0.40
C MET A 365 3.88 0.78 -0.09
N SER A 366 4.77 1.66 -0.51
CA SER A 366 6.23 1.52 -0.35
C SER A 366 6.90 2.84 -0.69
N PHE A 367 8.04 3.14 -0.08
CA PHE A 367 8.90 4.22 -0.56
C PHE A 367 9.64 3.76 -1.81
N TYR A 368 9.47 4.49 -2.91
CA TYR A 368 10.27 4.29 -4.11
C TYR A 368 11.46 5.24 -4.09
N THR A 369 12.64 4.72 -3.76
CA THR A 369 13.88 5.51 -3.66
C THR A 369 14.96 5.05 -4.67
N PRO A 370 15.95 5.89 -5.02
CA PRO A 370 16.91 5.58 -6.09
C PRO A 370 17.79 4.34 -5.85
N ASP A 371 17.99 3.94 -4.60
CA ASP A 371 18.67 2.70 -4.20
C ASP A 371 17.96 1.46 -4.75
N CYS A 372 16.62 1.49 -4.80
CA CYS A 372 15.80 0.42 -5.36
C CYS A 372 15.92 0.33 -6.90
N GLY A 373 16.19 1.46 -7.57
CA GLY A 373 16.29 1.58 -9.03
C GLY A 373 17.50 0.88 -9.66
N LYS A 374 18.48 0.43 -8.87
CA LYS A 374 19.63 -0.36 -9.36
C LYS A 374 19.18 -1.63 -10.13
N ALA A 375 18.03 -2.20 -9.75
CA ALA A 375 17.45 -3.37 -10.43
C ALA A 375 16.91 -3.06 -11.85
N ILE A 376 16.38 -1.85 -12.08
CA ILE A 376 15.88 -1.42 -13.40
C ILE A 376 17.05 -1.11 -14.33
N ALA A 377 18.10 -0.46 -13.81
CA ALA A 377 19.31 -0.16 -14.59
C ALA A 377 20.04 -1.43 -15.09
N CYS A 378 20.04 -2.52 -14.32
CA CYS A 378 20.69 -3.78 -14.74
C CYS A 378 19.89 -4.60 -15.76
N LYS A 379 18.56 -4.49 -15.83
CA LYS A 379 17.74 -5.28 -16.79
C LYS A 379 17.41 -4.57 -18.09
N VAL A 380 17.43 -3.24 -18.11
CA VAL A 380 17.27 -2.44 -19.35
C VAL A 380 18.52 -2.51 -20.24
N GLY A 381 19.65 -3.00 -19.71
CA GLY A 381 20.88 -3.25 -20.46
C GLY A 381 20.78 -4.33 -21.55
N GLU A 382 19.72 -5.13 -21.61
CA GLU A 382 19.66 -6.29 -22.53
C GLU A 382 18.64 -6.22 -23.66
N ARG A 383 17.79 -5.19 -23.76
CA ARG A 383 16.94 -5.00 -24.95
C ARG A 383 16.33 -3.60 -25.00
N HIS A 384 16.60 -2.89 -26.10
CA HIS A 384 16.09 -1.56 -26.52
C HIS A 384 16.84 -0.33 -25.98
N VAL A 385 17.94 0.00 -26.67
CA VAL A 385 18.71 1.26 -26.55
C VAL A 385 17.97 2.49 -27.10
N ASN A 386 16.84 2.31 -27.81
CA ASN A 386 16.19 3.41 -28.54
C ASN A 386 15.13 4.20 -27.74
N ILE A 387 14.61 3.67 -26.62
CA ILE A 387 13.66 4.42 -25.77
C ILE A 387 14.40 5.42 -24.85
N TRP A 388 15.67 5.11 -24.52
CA TRP A 388 16.51 5.96 -23.67
C TRP A 388 16.94 7.26 -24.38
N LEU A 389 17.13 7.24 -25.71
CA LEU A 389 17.58 8.41 -26.47
C LEU A 389 16.48 9.46 -26.69
N GLU A 390 15.22 9.02 -26.89
CA GLU A 390 14.07 9.93 -26.98
C GLU A 390 13.73 10.54 -25.61
N GLN A 391 13.80 9.76 -24.53
CA GLN A 391 13.65 10.29 -23.18
C GLN A 391 14.79 11.25 -22.81
N VAL A 392 16.04 11.03 -23.22
CA VAL A 392 17.15 11.95 -22.93
C VAL A 392 16.99 13.31 -23.63
N GLN A 393 16.38 13.38 -24.83
CA GLN A 393 16.06 14.66 -25.48
C GLN A 393 14.89 15.40 -24.83
N ILE A 394 13.84 14.69 -24.42
CA ILE A 394 12.71 15.25 -23.65
C ILE A 394 13.17 15.69 -22.25
N ILE A 395 14.03 14.90 -21.61
CA ILE A 395 14.66 15.21 -20.33
C ILE A 395 15.58 16.43 -20.47
N ARG A 396 16.30 16.63 -21.58
CA ARG A 396 17.12 17.84 -21.79
C ARG A 396 16.30 19.13 -21.92
N SER A 397 15.12 19.08 -22.54
CA SER A 397 14.24 20.25 -22.67
C SER A 397 13.38 20.52 -21.42
N PHE A 398 13.02 19.48 -20.66
CA PHE A 398 12.33 19.60 -19.35
C PHE A 398 13.28 19.88 -18.17
N LYS A 399 14.55 19.45 -18.22
CA LYS A 399 15.58 19.59 -17.17
C LYS A 399 15.76 21.03 -16.67
N LEU A 400 15.55 22.01 -17.54
CA LEU A 400 15.79 23.42 -17.23
C LEU A 400 14.54 24.18 -16.76
N LYS A 401 13.32 23.77 -17.16
CA LYS A 401 12.09 24.49 -16.78
C LYS A 401 11.49 24.01 -15.46
N TRP A 402 11.54 22.70 -15.18
CA TRP A 402 10.94 22.14 -13.96
C TRP A 402 11.78 22.43 -12.71
N ALA A 403 13.09 22.20 -12.77
CA ALA A 403 14.01 22.57 -11.68
C ALA A 403 13.98 24.09 -11.43
N TYR A 404 13.82 24.91 -12.46
CA TYR A 404 13.71 26.37 -12.35
C TYR A 404 12.43 26.81 -11.63
N HIS A 405 11.27 26.27 -12.02
CA HIS A 405 9.98 26.67 -11.46
C HIS A 405 9.81 26.24 -10.00
N GLU A 406 10.31 25.04 -9.65
CA GLU A 406 10.14 24.52 -8.28
C GLU A 406 11.19 25.04 -7.30
N LEU A 407 12.41 25.34 -7.78
CA LEU A 407 13.37 26.14 -7.01
C LEU A 407 12.90 27.59 -6.82
N GLU A 408 12.21 28.19 -7.80
CA GLU A 408 11.58 29.53 -7.65
C GLU A 408 10.42 29.52 -6.66
N LYS A 409 9.55 28.49 -6.69
CA LYS A 409 8.48 28.34 -5.69
C LYS A 409 9.06 28.12 -4.30
N LEU A 410 10.03 27.23 -4.14
CA LEU A 410 10.71 27.00 -2.86
C LEU A 410 11.39 28.28 -2.35
N ALA A 411 12.04 29.06 -3.23
CA ALA A 411 12.63 30.35 -2.87
C ALA A 411 11.59 31.39 -2.41
N LYS A 412 10.42 31.46 -3.07
CA LYS A 412 9.31 32.35 -2.68
C LYS A 412 8.66 31.91 -1.36
N THR A 413 8.49 30.61 -1.14
CA THR A 413 7.96 30.04 0.11
C THR A 413 8.92 30.31 1.27
N LEU A 414 10.22 30.22 1.04
CA LEU A 414 11.25 30.55 2.03
C LEU A 414 11.34 32.07 2.31
N GLN A 415 11.15 32.94 1.31
CA GLN A 415 11.10 34.39 1.50
C GLN A 415 9.91 34.87 2.34
N ASN A 416 8.80 34.12 2.33
CA ASN A 416 7.59 34.43 3.11
C ASN A 416 7.63 33.85 4.54
N TRP A 417 8.72 33.18 4.93
CA TRP A 417 8.86 32.53 6.22
C TRP A 417 9.23 33.56 7.32
N LYS A 418 8.31 33.81 8.26
CA LYS A 418 8.42 34.81 9.35
C LYS A 418 9.06 34.27 10.65
N ALA A 419 9.92 33.26 10.58
CA ALA A 419 10.68 32.77 11.75
C ALA A 419 12.13 33.33 11.71
N PRO A 420 12.81 33.51 12.86
CA PRO A 420 14.09 34.22 12.94
C PRO A 420 15.25 33.32 12.49
N VAL A 421 15.28 32.96 11.22
CA VAL A 421 16.48 32.43 10.59
C VAL A 421 17.41 33.62 10.38
N LYS A 422 18.58 33.62 11.05
CA LYS A 422 19.57 34.70 10.98
C LYS A 422 19.87 34.98 9.49
N GLY A 423 19.77 36.25 9.09
CA GLY A 423 19.81 36.68 7.69
C GLY A 423 21.03 36.21 6.86
N ASP A 424 22.10 35.72 7.51
CA ASP A 424 23.26 35.11 6.85
C ASP A 424 23.00 33.68 6.34
N GLU A 425 22.15 32.88 7.00
CA GLU A 425 21.79 31.54 6.53
C GLU A 425 20.88 31.61 5.30
N MET A 426 19.95 32.56 5.27
CA MET A 426 19.07 32.78 4.12
C MET A 426 19.85 33.29 2.90
N LYS A 427 20.84 34.16 3.09
CA LYS A 427 21.78 34.58 2.02
C LYS A 427 22.65 33.42 1.54
N LYS A 428 23.11 32.54 2.44
CA LYS A 428 23.83 31.31 2.08
C LYS A 428 22.94 30.36 1.28
N LEU A 429 21.67 30.18 1.66
CA LEU A 429 20.71 29.34 0.95
C LEU A 429 20.41 29.86 -0.47
N VAL A 430 20.19 31.16 -0.63
CA VAL A 430 20.00 31.80 -1.95
C VAL A 430 21.28 31.70 -2.79
N SER A 431 22.45 31.93 -2.21
CA SER A 431 23.74 31.72 -2.88
C SER A 431 23.95 30.25 -3.28
N CYS A 432 23.48 29.31 -2.45
CA CYS A 432 23.53 27.87 -2.68
C CYS A 432 22.62 27.48 -3.86
N ILE A 433 21.37 27.95 -3.88
CA ILE A 433 20.43 27.75 -5.00
C ILE A 433 21.03 28.32 -6.30
N LEU A 434 21.71 29.48 -6.25
CA LEU A 434 22.41 30.07 -7.39
C LEU A 434 23.66 29.29 -7.81
N LYS A 435 24.37 28.65 -6.88
CA LYS A 435 25.50 27.74 -7.20
C LYS A 435 25.02 26.41 -7.78
N LEU A 436 23.94 25.84 -7.26
CA LEU A 436 23.27 24.66 -7.81
C LEU A 436 22.74 24.94 -9.23
N ARG A 437 22.20 26.14 -9.49
CA ARG A 437 21.86 26.66 -10.82
C ARG A 437 23.08 26.66 -11.77
N ASN A 438 24.25 27.08 -11.30
CA ASN A 438 25.47 27.13 -12.12
C ASN A 438 26.09 25.74 -12.34
N GLN A 439 26.00 24.84 -11.37
CA GLN A 439 26.45 23.45 -11.53
C GLN A 439 25.57 22.65 -12.50
N ALA A 440 24.25 22.87 -12.48
CA ALA A 440 23.33 22.29 -13.48
C ALA A 440 23.61 22.79 -14.91
N ASN A 441 24.17 24.00 -15.05
CA ASN A 441 24.61 24.57 -16.34
C ASN A 441 26.00 24.07 -16.78
N MET A 442 26.78 23.42 -15.91
CA MET A 442 28.12 22.90 -16.20
C MET A 442 28.10 21.37 -16.42
N THR A 443 27.26 20.88 -17.33
CA THR A 443 27.56 19.61 -18.02
C THR A 443 28.54 19.90 -19.16
N PRO A 444 29.70 19.21 -19.26
CA PRO A 444 30.66 19.46 -20.32
C PRO A 444 30.03 19.17 -21.69
N ARG A 445 30.19 20.11 -22.63
CA ARG A 445 30.17 19.78 -24.06
C ARG A 445 31.40 18.89 -24.31
N LEU A 446 31.26 17.58 -24.15
CA LEU A 446 32.20 16.65 -24.77
C LEU A 446 31.98 16.77 -26.27
N GLY A 447 32.81 17.61 -26.90
CA GLY A 447 32.95 17.65 -28.34
C GLY A 447 33.42 16.28 -28.81
N TRP A 448 32.63 15.66 -29.67
CA TRP A 448 33.07 14.50 -30.42
C TRP A 448 34.03 15.01 -31.51
N PRO A 449 35.15 14.33 -31.78
CA PRO A 449 35.92 14.62 -32.98
C PRO A 449 35.04 14.28 -34.18
N THR A 450 34.80 15.28 -35.03
CA THR A 450 34.44 15.04 -36.43
C THR A 450 35.67 14.47 -37.16
N ASP A 451 35.39 13.77 -38.26
CA ASP A 451 36.30 13.17 -39.25
C ASP A 451 36.47 11.64 -39.06
N SER A 452 36.23 10.78 -40.05
CA SER A 452 35.93 10.96 -41.47
C SER A 452 35.36 9.67 -42.06
N VAL A 453 34.56 9.84 -43.10
CA VAL A 453 34.09 8.83 -44.07
C VAL A 453 35.24 7.97 -44.61
N ALA A 454 35.10 6.64 -44.52
CA ALA A 454 35.33 5.65 -45.59
C ALA A 454 34.85 4.27 -45.10
#